data_AF-A0A2D6YVU8-F1
#
_entry.id   AF-A0A2D6YVU8-F1
#
_cell.length_a   1.000
_cell.length_b   1.000
_cell.length_c   1.000
_cell.angle_alpha   90.00
_cell.angle_beta   90.00
_cell.angle_gamma   90.00
#
_symmetry.space_group_name_H-M   'P 1'
#
loop_
_entity.id
_entity.type
_entity.pdbx_description
1 polymer ?
#
loop_
_entity_poly.entity_id
_entity_poly.type
_entity_poly.pdbx_seq_one_letter_code
_entity_poly.pdbx_strand_id
1 'polypeptide(L)'
;MTSRRRDRSGVEFPAEVGDDPPQSCPVCGYILKATGRCPECGASPETITSLDRGARRRIGATVTAFWILVALYLPQCWIFLMPGSWSLYRWSWIEIWPVMPGFIPGLVGGRMLFDVGWRDPLAIAMMAAATVGLAVGAFFIARRGPRRRVIVCWGLFLAGAVHGFILYGLYAA
;
A
#
# COMPACT_ATOMS: atom_id res chain seq x y z
N MET A 1 40.21 -4.22 2.32
CA MET A 1 40.07 -4.07 3.79
C MET A 1 38.94 -4.97 4.25
N THR A 2 39.27 -6.13 4.81
CA THR A 2 38.32 -7.18 5.22
C THR A 2 38.04 -7.05 6.71
N SER A 3 36.82 -6.68 7.10
CA SER A 3 36.44 -6.64 8.52
C SER A 3 36.21 -8.06 9.04
N ARG A 4 37.11 -8.58 9.87
CA ARG A 4 36.96 -9.87 10.56
C ARG A 4 36.16 -9.67 11.84
N ARG A 5 35.05 -10.38 12.01
CA ARG A 5 34.32 -10.46 13.28
C ARG A 5 34.85 -11.68 14.03
N ARG A 6 35.38 -11.48 15.23
CA ARG A 6 35.98 -12.52 16.08
C ARG A 6 34.97 -12.84 17.19
N ASP A 7 34.48 -14.07 17.23
CA ASP A 7 33.63 -14.51 18.35
C ASP A 7 34.47 -15.00 19.53
N ARG A 8 33.86 -15.04 20.72
CA ARG A 8 34.52 -15.34 22.01
C ARG A 8 35.17 -16.73 22.13
N SER A 9 34.95 -17.63 21.16
CA SER A 9 35.51 -18.99 21.12
C SER A 9 36.80 -19.13 20.32
N GLY A 10 37.29 -18.06 19.67
CA GLY A 10 38.59 -18.07 18.97
C GLY A 10 38.62 -18.88 17.66
N VAL A 11 37.49 -19.40 17.19
CA VAL A 11 37.38 -20.13 15.93
C VAL A 11 37.25 -19.13 14.77
N GLU A 12 38.20 -19.15 13.83
CA GLU A 12 38.14 -18.38 12.59
C GLU A 12 37.23 -19.09 11.59
N PHE A 13 36.00 -18.58 11.41
CA PHE A 13 35.16 -19.00 10.29
C PHE A 13 35.55 -18.20 9.04
N PRO A 14 35.73 -18.85 7.86
CA PRO A 14 35.78 -18.12 6.61
C PRO A 14 34.50 -17.29 6.49
N ALA A 15 34.62 -16.05 6.01
CA ALA A 15 33.48 -15.18 5.76
C ALA A 15 32.43 -16.00 5.02
N GLU A 16 31.21 -16.11 5.59
CA GLU A 16 30.08 -16.78 4.96
C GLU A 16 30.08 -16.38 3.48
N VAL A 17 30.27 -17.36 2.60
CA VAL A 17 29.83 -17.23 1.21
C VAL A 17 28.34 -17.02 1.37
N GLY A 18 27.92 -15.76 1.36
CA GLY A 18 26.52 -15.43 1.49
C GLY A 18 25.78 -16.28 0.46
N ASP A 19 24.85 -17.11 0.92
CA ASP A 19 23.82 -17.74 0.11
C ASP A 19 22.87 -16.64 -0.41
N ASP A 20 23.43 -15.61 -1.04
CA ASP A 20 22.66 -14.69 -1.85
C ASP A 20 22.13 -15.55 -3.00
N PRO A 21 20.80 -15.63 -3.17
CA PRO A 21 20.21 -16.43 -4.23
C PRO A 21 20.83 -16.01 -5.57
N PRO A 22 21.07 -16.97 -6.48
CA PRO A 22 21.71 -16.69 -7.76
C PRO A 22 21.06 -15.49 -8.43
N GLN A 23 21.81 -14.39 -8.55
CA GLN A 23 21.28 -13.15 -9.10
C GLN A 23 21.21 -13.28 -10.63
N SER A 24 19.99 -13.22 -11.17
CA SER A 24 19.77 -13.16 -12.61
C SER A 24 19.97 -11.73 -13.13
N CYS A 25 20.60 -11.57 -14.29
CA CYS A 25 20.70 -10.30 -14.97
C CYS A 25 19.28 -9.78 -15.32
N PRO A 26 18.89 -8.57 -14.88
CA PRO A 26 17.55 -8.04 -15.14
C PRO A 26 17.31 -7.64 -16.60
N VAL A 27 18.34 -7.69 -17.45
CA VAL A 27 18.27 -7.36 -18.89
C VAL A 27 17.96 -8.59 -19.73
N CYS A 28 18.69 -9.69 -19.52
CA CYS A 28 18.59 -10.90 -20.36
C CYS A 28 18.26 -12.18 -19.59
N GLY A 29 18.13 -12.14 -18.27
CA GLY A 29 17.82 -13.30 -17.43
C GLY A 29 19.00 -14.23 -17.11
N TYR A 30 20.20 -13.97 -17.64
CA TYR A 30 21.38 -14.80 -17.39
C TYR A 30 21.77 -14.86 -15.90
N ILE A 31 22.01 -16.06 -15.36
CA ILE A 31 22.42 -16.25 -13.96
C ILE A 31 23.89 -15.82 -13.79
N LEU A 32 24.12 -14.74 -13.05
CA LEU A 32 25.46 -14.20 -12.82
C LEU A 32 26.23 -15.11 -11.86
N LYS A 33 27.31 -15.71 -12.35
CA LYS A 33 28.23 -16.55 -11.54
C LYS A 33 29.43 -15.78 -10.99
N ALA A 34 29.69 -14.57 -11.49
CA ALA A 34 30.84 -13.75 -11.10
C ALA A 34 30.47 -12.26 -11.06
N THR A 35 31.21 -11.50 -10.25
CA THR A 35 31.14 -10.04 -10.22
C THR A 35 31.79 -9.48 -11.47
N GLY A 36 31.01 -9.09 -12.48
CA GLY A 36 31.53 -8.60 -13.76
C GLY A 36 30.43 -8.11 -14.69
N ARG A 37 30.80 -7.82 -15.96
CA ARG A 37 29.80 -7.58 -17.01
C ARG A 37 29.03 -8.87 -17.28
N CYS A 38 27.75 -8.74 -17.64
CA CYS A 38 26.99 -9.90 -18.09
C CYS A 38 27.64 -10.47 -19.38
N PRO A 39 27.96 -11.77 -19.43
CA PRO A 39 28.60 -12.36 -20.61
C PRO A 39 27.68 -12.41 -21.83
N GLU A 40 26.36 -12.49 -21.63
CA GLU A 40 25.37 -12.56 -22.72
C GLU A 40 25.05 -11.18 -23.31
N CYS A 41 24.70 -10.20 -22.46
CA CYS A 41 24.22 -8.89 -22.94
C CYS A 41 25.24 -7.76 -22.76
N GLY A 42 26.42 -8.03 -22.19
CA GLY A 42 27.46 -7.03 -21.97
C GLY A 42 27.12 -5.97 -20.91
N ALA A 43 25.97 -6.07 -20.24
CA ALA A 43 25.52 -5.09 -19.25
C ALA A 43 26.55 -4.90 -18.14
N SER A 44 26.84 -3.63 -17.81
CA SER A 44 27.78 -3.28 -16.74
C SER A 44 27.17 -3.59 -15.37
N PRO A 45 28.01 -3.86 -14.34
CA PRO A 45 27.52 -4.06 -12.98
C PRO A 45 26.77 -2.83 -12.43
N GLU A 46 27.13 -1.62 -12.85
CA GLU A 46 26.40 -0.39 -12.50
C GLU A 46 24.98 -0.38 -13.08
N THR A 47 24.83 -0.76 -14.35
CA THR A 47 23.52 -0.91 -15.00
C THR A 47 22.68 -1.99 -14.31
N ILE A 48 23.27 -3.14 -13.97
CA ILE A 48 22.56 -4.23 -13.29
C ILE A 48 22.08 -3.78 -11.91
N THR A 49 22.95 -3.16 -11.11
CA THR A 49 22.57 -2.71 -9.76
C THR A 49 21.58 -1.54 -9.77
N SER A 50 21.59 -0.67 -10.78
CA SER A 50 20.60 0.39 -10.92
C SER A 50 19.23 -0.14 -11.29
N LEU A 51 19.16 -1.13 -12.20
CA LEU A 51 17.93 -1.82 -12.57
C LEU A 51 17.34 -2.60 -11.39
N ASP A 52 18.16 -3.36 -10.65
CA ASP A 52 17.71 -4.11 -9.47
C ASP A 52 17.21 -3.16 -8.37
N ARG A 53 17.93 -2.07 -8.09
CA ARG A 53 17.46 -1.02 -7.17
C ARG A 53 16.12 -0.43 -7.61
N GLY A 54 15.94 -0.20 -8.91
CA GLY A 54 14.68 0.26 -9.49
C GLY A 54 13.53 -0.75 -9.29
N ALA A 55 13.78 -2.02 -9.58
CA ALA A 55 12.82 -3.11 -9.41
C ALA A 55 12.40 -3.29 -7.96
N ARG A 56 13.36 -3.34 -7.02
CA ARG A 56 13.08 -3.43 -5.57
C ARG A 56 12.27 -2.24 -5.06
N ARG A 57 12.56 -1.02 -5.54
CA ARG A 57 11.76 0.18 -5.22
C ARG A 57 10.32 0.05 -5.72
N ARG A 58 10.12 -0.43 -6.95
CA ARG A 58 8.78 -0.67 -7.52
C ARG A 58 8.02 -1.73 -6.74
N ILE A 59 8.65 -2.87 -6.42
CA ILE A 59 8.04 -3.92 -5.60
C ILE A 59 7.65 -3.37 -4.22
N GLY A 60 8.53 -2.62 -3.57
CA GLY A 60 8.24 -1.98 -2.29
C GLY A 60 7.07 -1.00 -2.36
N ALA A 61 6.98 -0.22 -3.45
CA ALA A 61 5.86 0.68 -3.71
C ALA A 61 4.56 -0.11 -3.94
N THR A 62 4.57 -1.13 -4.79
CA THR A 62 3.39 -1.97 -5.07
C THR A 62 2.88 -2.66 -3.80
N VAL A 63 3.77 -3.25 -3.00
CA VAL A 63 3.41 -3.88 -1.72
C VAL A 63 2.82 -2.84 -0.76
N THR A 64 3.39 -1.64 -0.71
CA THR A 64 2.87 -0.57 0.16
C THR A 64 1.49 -0.09 -0.29
N ALA A 65 1.30 0.13 -1.59
CA ALA A 65 0.01 0.49 -2.16
C ALA A 65 -1.05 -0.58 -1.89
N PHE A 66 -0.69 -1.85 -2.09
CA PHE A 66 -1.56 -2.99 -1.78
C PHE A 66 -2.03 -2.97 -0.33
N TRP A 67 -1.12 -2.86 0.64
CA TRP A 67 -1.50 -2.85 2.07
C TRP A 67 -2.35 -1.64 2.45
N ILE A 68 -2.12 -0.49 1.84
CA ILE A 68 -2.95 0.70 2.07
C ILE A 68 -4.36 0.48 1.53
N LEU A 69 -4.50 -0.05 0.31
CA LEU A 69 -5.80 -0.36 -0.27
C LEU A 69 -6.55 -1.40 0.57
N VAL A 70 -5.86 -2.44 1.04
CA VAL A 70 -6.45 -3.41 1.97
C VAL A 70 -6.91 -2.73 3.25
N ALA A 71 -6.04 -1.94 3.91
CA ALA A 71 -6.42 -1.25 5.15
C ALA A 71 -7.59 -0.27 4.96
N LEU A 72 -7.69 0.34 3.79
CA LEU A 72 -8.71 1.33 3.46
C LEU A 72 -10.08 0.71 3.17
N TYR A 73 -10.09 -0.37 2.38
CA TYR A 73 -11.32 -0.97 1.85
C TYR A 73 -11.79 -2.21 2.60
N LEU A 74 -10.89 -2.95 3.26
CA LEU A 74 -11.28 -4.14 4.03
C LEU A 74 -12.33 -3.82 5.11
N PRO A 75 -12.21 -2.72 5.89
CA PRO A 75 -13.27 -2.34 6.81
C PRO A 75 -14.60 -2.11 6.12
N GLN A 76 -14.60 -1.61 4.88
CA GLN A 76 -15.81 -1.29 4.10
C GLN A 76 -16.46 -2.53 3.45
N CYS A 77 -15.81 -3.69 3.50
CA CYS A 77 -16.39 -4.94 2.99
C CYS A 77 -17.59 -5.44 3.81
N TRP A 78 -17.87 -4.83 4.98
CA TRP A 78 -19.08 -5.11 5.77
C TRP A 78 -20.36 -4.98 4.93
N ILE A 79 -20.33 -4.09 3.93
CA ILE A 79 -21.42 -3.90 2.96
C ILE A 79 -21.81 -5.24 2.39
N PHE A 80 -20.88 -6.08 1.92
CA PHE A 80 -21.24 -7.34 1.27
C PHE A 80 -21.88 -8.40 2.19
N LEU A 81 -21.69 -8.29 3.50
CA LEU A 81 -21.96 -9.36 4.45
C LEU A 81 -23.23 -9.16 5.29
N MET A 82 -23.75 -7.94 5.40
CA MET A 82 -24.90 -7.64 6.25
C MET A 82 -26.25 -8.04 5.60
N PRO A 83 -27.11 -8.84 6.27
CA PRO A 83 -28.50 -9.02 5.86
C PRO A 83 -29.41 -7.86 6.35
N GLY A 84 -30.60 -7.69 5.77
CA GLY A 84 -31.62 -6.74 6.27
C GLY A 84 -32.09 -5.69 5.25
N SER A 85 -32.74 -4.61 5.71
CA SER A 85 -33.29 -3.50 4.90
C SER A 85 -32.27 -2.86 3.94
N TRP A 86 -30.99 -2.95 4.29
CA TRP A 86 -29.88 -2.55 3.44
C TRP A 86 -29.83 -3.28 2.09
N SER A 87 -30.33 -4.52 1.98
CA SER A 87 -30.26 -5.30 0.74
C SER A 87 -31.00 -4.65 -0.43
N LEU A 88 -31.99 -3.81 -0.15
CA LEU A 88 -32.75 -3.06 -1.17
C LEU A 88 -31.89 -1.96 -1.84
N TYR A 89 -30.88 -1.44 -1.14
CA TYR A 89 -29.98 -0.38 -1.63
C TYR A 89 -28.55 -0.86 -1.83
N ARG A 90 -28.30 -2.16 -1.70
CA ARG A 90 -26.98 -2.79 -1.80
C ARG A 90 -26.20 -2.31 -3.02
N TRP A 91 -26.86 -2.25 -4.19
CA TRP A 91 -26.22 -1.85 -5.44
C TRP A 91 -25.83 -0.38 -5.46
N SER A 92 -26.66 0.52 -4.95
CA SER A 92 -26.33 1.94 -4.84
C SER A 92 -25.12 2.19 -3.93
N TRP A 93 -24.97 1.39 -2.87
CA TRP A 93 -23.77 1.45 -2.01
C TRP A 93 -22.52 0.89 -2.69
N ILE A 94 -22.67 -0.16 -3.51
CA ILE A 94 -21.58 -0.71 -4.30
C ILE A 94 -21.10 0.29 -5.36
N GLU A 95 -22.01 1.06 -5.98
CA GLU A 95 -21.66 2.10 -6.94
C GLU A 95 -20.78 3.20 -6.33
N ILE A 96 -21.05 3.61 -5.08
CA ILE A 96 -20.25 4.61 -4.36
C ILE A 96 -19.10 4.01 -3.55
N TRP A 97 -18.93 2.69 -3.55
CA TRP A 97 -17.88 2.01 -2.78
C TRP A 97 -16.46 2.55 -3.04
N PRO A 98 -16.06 2.89 -4.29
CA PRO A 98 -14.73 3.47 -4.56
C PRO A 98 -14.46 4.81 -3.88
N VAL A 99 -15.49 5.56 -3.48
CA VAL A 99 -15.34 6.87 -2.82
C VAL A 99 -15.69 6.83 -1.34
N MET A 100 -16.07 5.65 -0.85
CA MET A 100 -16.64 5.48 0.47
C MET A 100 -15.66 5.76 1.63
N PRO A 101 -14.34 5.47 1.53
CA PRO A 101 -13.41 5.84 2.59
C PRO A 101 -13.35 7.36 2.83
N GLY A 102 -13.66 8.15 1.81
CA GLY A 102 -13.79 9.60 1.88
C GLY A 102 -15.23 10.10 2.12
N PHE A 103 -16.19 9.21 2.43
CA PHE A 103 -17.61 9.56 2.49
C PHE A 103 -17.90 10.62 3.57
N ILE A 104 -17.60 10.34 4.85
CA ILE A 104 -17.81 11.31 5.93
C ILE A 104 -17.02 12.61 5.71
N PRO A 105 -15.69 12.58 5.48
CA PRO A 105 -14.94 13.83 5.30
C PRO A 105 -15.37 14.61 4.05
N GLY A 106 -15.75 13.92 2.96
CA GLY A 106 -16.26 14.54 1.75
C GLY A 106 -17.66 15.12 1.91
N LEU A 107 -18.55 14.45 2.65
CA LEU A 107 -19.90 14.94 2.94
C LEU A 107 -19.87 16.14 3.89
N VAL A 108 -19.10 16.04 4.98
CA VAL A 108 -18.94 17.13 5.95
C VAL A 108 -18.29 18.34 5.26
N GLY A 109 -17.20 18.12 4.52
CA GLY A 109 -16.52 19.17 3.77
C GLY A 109 -17.40 19.78 2.68
N GLY A 110 -18.10 18.96 1.89
CA GLY A 110 -19.02 19.40 0.84
C GLY A 110 -20.17 20.23 1.39
N ARG A 111 -20.77 19.79 2.51
CA ARG A 111 -21.86 20.51 3.16
C ARG A 111 -21.39 21.82 3.79
N MET A 112 -20.22 21.83 4.44
CA MET A 112 -19.67 23.05 5.06
C MET A 112 -19.22 24.09 4.03
N LEU A 113 -18.63 23.65 2.90
CA LEU A 113 -18.02 24.56 1.93
C LEU A 113 -18.97 24.97 0.81
N PHE A 114 -19.91 24.10 0.43
CA PHE A 114 -20.73 24.27 -0.77
C PHE A 114 -22.23 23.99 -0.54
N ASP A 115 -22.65 23.70 0.70
CA ASP A 115 -24.03 23.36 1.09
C ASP A 115 -24.68 22.26 0.21
N VAL A 116 -23.87 21.29 -0.24
CA VAL A 116 -24.33 20.19 -1.10
C VAL A 116 -24.77 18.96 -0.32
N GLY A 117 -25.83 18.31 -0.83
CA GLY A 117 -26.36 17.05 -0.35
C GLY A 117 -25.61 15.84 -0.92
N TRP A 118 -25.84 14.66 -0.33
CA TRP A 118 -25.13 13.42 -0.67
C TRP A 118 -25.38 12.90 -2.10
N ARG A 119 -26.46 13.33 -2.75
CA ARG A 119 -26.79 12.98 -4.14
C ARG A 119 -26.18 13.93 -5.17
N ASP A 120 -25.61 15.05 -4.72
CA ASP A 120 -25.08 16.05 -5.63
C ASP A 120 -23.76 15.56 -6.23
N PRO A 121 -23.55 15.71 -7.55
CA PRO A 121 -22.30 15.31 -8.20
C PRO A 121 -21.06 15.94 -7.55
N LEU A 122 -21.20 17.17 -7.03
CA LEU A 122 -20.14 17.86 -6.30
C LEU A 122 -19.78 17.17 -4.99
N ALA A 123 -20.76 16.64 -4.25
CA ALA A 123 -20.50 15.89 -3.02
C ALA A 123 -19.74 14.60 -3.33
N ILE A 124 -20.13 13.88 -4.39
CA ILE A 124 -19.42 12.68 -4.86
C ILE A 124 -17.98 13.02 -5.26
N ALA A 125 -17.77 14.12 -6.00
CA ALA A 125 -16.44 14.59 -6.37
C ALA A 125 -15.57 14.92 -5.13
N MET A 126 -16.15 15.54 -4.10
CA MET A 126 -15.47 15.83 -2.83
C MET A 126 -15.11 14.55 -2.06
N MET A 127 -16.00 13.55 -2.03
CA MET A 127 -15.71 12.24 -1.43
C MET A 127 -14.60 11.50 -2.17
N ALA A 128 -14.61 11.58 -3.51
CA ALA A 128 -13.54 11.02 -4.35
C ALA A 128 -12.20 11.70 -4.07
N ALA A 129 -12.19 13.04 -4.02
CA ALA A 129 -10.99 13.82 -3.71
C ALA A 129 -10.45 13.49 -2.31
N ALA A 130 -11.32 13.37 -1.31
CA ALA A 130 -10.94 12.99 0.05
C ALA A 130 -10.34 11.57 0.09
N THR A 131 -10.96 10.61 -0.61
CA THR A 131 -10.46 9.23 -0.70
C THR A 131 -9.08 9.17 -1.35
N VAL A 132 -8.90 9.85 -2.49
CA VAL A 132 -7.61 9.93 -3.19
C VAL A 132 -6.56 10.62 -2.33
N GLY A 133 -6.89 11.75 -1.72
CA GLY A 133 -5.97 12.48 -0.86
C GLY A 133 -5.49 11.65 0.33
N LEU A 134 -6.41 10.89 0.94
CA LEU A 134 -6.11 9.99 2.05
C LEU A 134 -5.25 8.78 1.61
N ALA A 135 -5.57 8.15 0.48
CA ALA A 135 -4.77 7.05 -0.07
C ALA A 135 -3.35 7.51 -0.45
N VAL A 136 -3.24 8.64 -1.13
CA VAL A 136 -1.97 9.23 -1.56
C VAL A 136 -1.15 9.67 -0.34
N GLY A 137 -1.75 10.39 0.60
CA GLY A 137 -1.10 10.81 1.85
C GLY A 137 -0.58 9.61 2.65
N ALA A 138 -1.40 8.58 2.84
CA ALA A 138 -1.01 7.33 3.48
C ALA A 138 0.16 6.66 2.76
N PHE A 139 0.14 6.63 1.43
CA PHE A 139 1.22 6.07 0.62
C PHE A 139 2.54 6.79 0.82
N PHE A 140 2.52 8.13 0.78
CA PHE A 140 3.71 8.94 1.01
C PHE A 140 4.28 8.80 2.42
N ILE A 141 3.44 8.56 3.43
CA ILE A 141 3.87 8.34 4.81
C ILE A 141 4.40 6.91 4.99
N ALA A 142 3.67 5.91 4.50
CA ALA A 142 4.00 4.49 4.65
C ALA A 142 5.28 4.10 3.92
N ARG A 143 5.55 4.68 2.74
CA ARG A 143 6.76 4.41 1.95
C ARG A 143 8.06 4.84 2.64
N ARG A 144 8.00 5.69 3.68
CA ARG A 144 9.17 6.17 4.42
C ARG A 144 9.79 5.13 5.35
N GLY A 145 9.12 4.01 5.61
CA GLY A 145 9.72 2.90 6.35
C GLY A 145 8.71 1.87 6.86
N PRO A 146 9.18 0.66 7.22
CA PRO A 146 8.30 -0.46 7.58
C PRO A 146 7.46 -0.18 8.84
N ARG A 147 8.01 0.48 9.86
CA ARG A 147 7.26 0.86 11.08
C ARG A 147 6.13 1.83 10.76
N ARG A 148 6.38 2.85 9.92
CA ARG A 148 5.38 3.84 9.51
C ARG A 148 4.27 3.18 8.70
N ARG A 149 4.60 2.25 7.81
CA ARG A 149 3.62 1.45 7.07
C ARG A 149 2.67 0.70 8.01
N VAL A 150 3.18 0.03 9.04
CA VAL A 150 2.35 -0.68 10.02
C VAL A 150 1.43 0.30 10.76
N ILE A 151 1.96 1.42 11.27
CA ILE A 151 1.17 2.43 11.98
C ILE A 151 0.08 3.01 11.08
N VAL A 152 0.41 3.38 9.84
CA VAL A 152 -0.55 3.95 8.88
C VAL A 152 -1.64 2.94 8.53
N CYS A 153 -1.28 1.69 8.22
CA CYS A 153 -2.27 0.66 7.87
C CYS A 153 -3.19 0.35 9.05
N TRP A 154 -2.65 0.24 10.26
CA TRP A 154 -3.47 0.05 11.47
C TRP A 154 -4.38 1.25 11.73
N GLY A 155 -3.86 2.48 11.63
CA GLY A 155 -4.65 3.69 11.81
C GLY A 155 -5.78 3.80 10.79
N LEU A 156 -5.50 3.51 9.52
CA LEU A 156 -6.50 3.48 8.45
C LEU A 156 -7.57 2.41 8.69
N PHE A 157 -7.16 1.20 9.08
CA PHE A 157 -8.08 0.11 9.36
C PHE A 157 -9.03 0.45 10.51
N LEU A 158 -8.50 0.97 11.63
CA LEU A 158 -9.30 1.37 12.79
C LEU A 158 -10.24 2.53 12.46
N ALA A 159 -9.74 3.56 11.78
CA ALA A 159 -10.58 4.67 11.32
C ALA A 159 -11.68 4.20 10.37
N GLY A 160 -11.35 3.30 9.44
CA GLY A 160 -12.29 2.70 8.50
C GLY A 160 -13.35 1.83 9.20
N ALA A 161 -12.98 1.11 10.26
CA ALA A 161 -13.92 0.32 11.06
C ALA A 161 -14.90 1.22 11.81
N VAL A 162 -14.40 2.26 12.49
CA VAL A 162 -15.24 3.28 13.16
C VAL A 162 -16.17 3.95 12.14
N HIS A 163 -15.65 4.33 10.98
CA HIS A 163 -16.44 4.89 9.88
C HIS A 163 -17.56 3.95 9.42
N GLY A 164 -17.26 2.66 9.25
CA GLY A 164 -18.26 1.64 8.90
C GLY A 164 -19.36 1.50 9.95
N PHE A 165 -19.00 1.50 11.25
CA PHE A 165 -19.98 1.49 12.34
C PHE A 165 -20.87 2.74 12.35
N ILE A 166 -20.32 3.93 12.11
CA ILE A 166 -21.10 5.17 12.02
C ILE A 166 -22.08 5.10 10.85
N LEU A 167 -21.63 4.68 9.66
CA LEU A 167 -22.49 4.53 8.50
C LEU A 167 -23.62 3.53 8.73
N TYR A 168 -23.31 2.42 9.39
CA TYR A 168 -24.33 1.45 9.79
C TYR A 168 -25.35 2.07 10.76
N GLY A 169 -24.89 2.78 11.79
CA GLY A 169 -25.77 3.44 12.75
C GLY A 169 -26.68 4.49 12.11
N LEU A 170 -26.17 5.29 11.18
CA LEU A 170 -26.95 6.28 10.42
C LEU A 170 -28.04 5.64 9.56
N TYR A 171 -27.86 4.39 9.14
CA TYR A 171 -28.84 3.67 8.32
C TYR A 171 -29.85 2.87 9.15
N ALA A 172 -29.45 2.42 10.35
CA ALA A 172 -30.31 1.67 11.25
C ALA A 172 -31.26 2.55 12.09
N ALA A 173 -31.02 3.86 12.16
CA ALA A 173 -31.86 4.85 12.83
C ALA A 173 -32.98 5.37 11.91
#